data_AF-A0A4Q5RJ54-F1
#
_entry.id   AF-A0A4Q5RJ54-F1
#
_cell.length_a   1.000
_cell.length_b   1.000
_cell.length_c   1.000
_cell.angle_alpha   90.00
_cell.angle_beta   90.00
_cell.angle_gamma   90.00
#
_symmetry.space_group_name_H-M   'P 1'
#
loop_
_entity.id
_entity.type
_entity.pdbx_description
1 polymer ?
#
loop_
_entity_poly.entity_id
_entity_poly.type
_entity_poly.pdbx_seq_one_letter_code
_entity_poly.pdbx_strand_id
1 'polypeptide(L)'
;MLQLQQLRQNPEAVKSKLAFKYFQEPGLVDEIIALDDQRKKLQLEFDTNKSQVNSMSKEIGQLMAKGQKEEAETKKKEVGSLNASLQPIAE
;
A
#
# COMPACT_ATOMS: atom_id res chain seq x y z
N MET A 1 8.61 20.31 6.68
CA MET A 1 8.41 19.37 5.55
C MET A 1 7.45 20.04 4.57
N LEU A 2 7.74 20.08 3.26
CA LEU A 2 6.69 20.42 2.29
C LEU A 2 5.65 19.30 2.35
N GLN A 3 4.41 19.61 2.69
CA GLN A 3 3.35 18.63 2.58
C GLN A 3 3.12 18.33 1.11
N LEU A 4 3.24 17.06 0.72
CA LEU A 4 2.92 16.61 -0.63
C LEU A 4 1.50 16.98 -1.06
N GLN A 5 0.60 17.05 -0.07
CA GLN A 5 -0.76 17.58 -0.20
C GLN A 5 -0.78 18.96 -0.88
N GLN A 6 0.22 19.79 -0.60
CA GLN A 6 0.35 21.15 -1.10
C GLN A 6 0.88 21.21 -2.54
N LEU A 7 1.69 20.21 -2.94
CA LEU A 7 2.03 19.98 -4.36
C LEU A 7 0.79 19.58 -5.15
N ARG A 8 -0.08 18.72 -4.59
CA ARG A 8 -1.34 18.31 -5.24
C ARG A 8 -2.41 19.41 -5.25
N GLN A 9 -2.54 20.18 -4.17
CA GLN A 9 -3.59 21.20 -4.07
C GLN A 9 -3.35 22.39 -4.99
N ASN A 10 -2.09 22.82 -5.15
CA ASN A 10 -1.76 23.99 -5.99
C ASN A 10 -0.43 23.78 -6.73
N PRO A 11 -0.39 22.85 -7.70
CA PRO A 11 0.83 22.54 -8.46
C PRO A 11 1.37 23.78 -9.19
N GLU A 12 0.50 24.65 -9.71
CA GLU A 12 0.92 25.90 -10.37
C GLU A 12 1.60 26.89 -9.42
N ALA A 13 1.08 27.05 -8.20
CA ALA A 13 1.70 27.93 -7.20
C ALA A 13 3.06 27.38 -6.75
N VAL A 14 3.21 26.06 -6.67
CA VAL A 14 4.48 25.41 -6.37
C VAL A 14 5.46 25.56 -7.53
N LYS A 15 5.02 25.36 -8.78
CA LYS A 15 5.85 25.59 -9.99
C LYS A 15 6.30 27.04 -10.10
N SER A 16 5.44 28.02 -9.83
CA SER A 16 5.82 29.44 -9.78
C SER A 16 6.84 29.75 -8.67
N LYS A 17 6.69 29.16 -7.47
CA LYS A 17 7.65 29.33 -6.37
C LYS A 17 8.98 28.62 -6.63
N LEU A 18 8.96 27.48 -7.32
CA LEU A 18 10.15 26.75 -7.75
C LEU A 18 10.89 27.52 -8.85
N ALA A 19 10.16 28.08 -9.82
CA ALA A 19 10.73 28.96 -10.85
C ALA A 19 11.40 30.19 -10.23
N PHE A 20 10.79 30.81 -9.21
CA PHE A 20 11.39 31.92 -8.47
C PHE A 20 12.68 31.54 -7.74
N LYS A 21 12.85 30.26 -7.39
CA LYS A 21 14.07 29.71 -6.78
C LYS A 21 15.10 29.21 -7.81
N TYR A 22 14.93 29.52 -9.10
CA TYR A 22 15.78 29.01 -10.19
C TYR A 22 15.82 27.48 -10.28
N PHE A 23 14.74 26.81 -9.85
CA PHE A 23 14.64 25.37 -9.94
C PHE A 23 14.35 24.97 -11.39
N GLN A 24 15.24 24.18 -11.99
CA GLN A 24 15.22 23.92 -13.44
C GLN A 24 14.21 22.86 -13.88
N GLU A 25 13.70 22.04 -12.95
CA GLU A 25 12.83 20.91 -13.27
C GLU A 25 11.49 20.97 -12.52
N PRO A 26 10.56 21.86 -12.92
CA PRO A 26 9.20 21.87 -12.40
C PRO A 26 8.43 20.56 -12.66
N GLY A 27 8.91 19.71 -13.58
CA GLY A 27 8.36 18.38 -13.86
C GLY A 27 8.57 17.36 -12.73
N LEU A 28 9.56 17.56 -11.87
CA LEU A 28 9.74 16.73 -10.66
C LEU A 28 8.51 16.80 -9.74
N VAL A 29 7.75 17.91 -9.77
CA VAL A 29 6.50 18.02 -8.99
C VAL A 29 5.49 16.96 -9.43
N ASP A 30 5.34 16.76 -10.74
CA ASP A 30 4.42 15.77 -11.29
C ASP A 30 4.92 14.34 -11.02
N GLU A 31 6.23 14.10 -11.11
CA GLU A 31 6.84 12.80 -10.81
C GLU A 31 6.73 12.42 -9.33
N ILE A 32 6.91 13.39 -8.43
CA ILE A 32 6.71 13.23 -6.99
C ILE A 32 5.25 12.88 -6.67
N ILE A 33 4.30 13.49 -7.36
CA ILE A 33 2.87 13.17 -7.20
C ILE A 33 2.59 11.74 -7.68
N ALA A 34 3.16 11.34 -8.83
CA ALA A 34 3.01 10.00 -9.37
C ALA A 34 3.61 8.92 -8.45
N LEU A 35 4.81 9.15 -7.92
CA LEU A 35 5.47 8.25 -6.97
C LEU A 35 4.66 8.09 -5.67
N ASP A 36 4.05 9.17 -5.17
CA ASP A 36 3.16 9.08 -4.01
C ASP A 36 1.86 8.35 -4.29
N ASP A 37 1.28 8.51 -5.48
CA ASP A 37 0.13 7.70 -5.91
C ASP A 37 0.50 6.21 -5.95
N GLN A 38 1.65 5.87 -6.53
CA GLN A 38 2.16 4.50 -6.53
C GLN A 38 2.39 3.99 -5.11
N ARG A 39 3.01 4.80 -4.25
CA ARG A 39 3.22 4.46 -2.84
C ARG A 39 1.90 4.21 -2.12
N LYS A 40 0.92 5.09 -2.27
CA LYS A 40 -0.41 4.93 -1.66
C LYS A 40 -1.13 3.70 -2.18
N LYS A 41 -1.06 3.43 -3.48
CA LYS A 41 -1.65 2.24 -4.08
C LYS A 41 -1.02 0.97 -3.50
N LEU A 42 0.32 0.91 -3.48
CA LEU A 42 1.07 -0.19 -2.87
C LEU A 42 0.74 -0.35 -1.38
N GLN A 43 0.65 0.76 -0.65
CA GLN A 43 0.29 0.74 0.77
C GLN A 43 -1.15 0.24 1.00
N LEU A 44 -2.09 0.62 0.14
CA LEU A 44 -3.49 0.15 0.19
C LEU A 44 -3.59 -1.33 -0.17
N GLU A 45 -2.87 -1.78 -1.20
CA GLU A 45 -2.78 -3.20 -1.58
C GLU A 45 -2.18 -4.03 -0.44
N PHE A 46 -1.14 -3.52 0.22
CA PHE A 46 -0.53 -4.15 1.38
C PHE A 46 -1.50 -4.25 2.57
N ASP A 47 -2.18 -3.15 2.93
CA ASP A 47 -3.18 -3.16 4.01
C ASP A 47 -4.36 -4.08 3.69
N THR A 48 -4.82 -4.09 2.44
CA THR A 48 -5.90 -4.97 1.97
C THR A 48 -5.52 -6.44 2.09
N ASN A 49 -4.34 -6.81 1.58
CA ASN A 49 -3.83 -8.17 1.70
C ASN A 49 -3.62 -8.58 3.16
N LYS A 50 -3.06 -7.71 3.99
CA LYS A 50 -2.88 -7.96 5.43
C LYS A 50 -4.21 -8.16 6.15
N SER A 51 -5.23 -7.37 5.79
CA SER A 51 -6.59 -7.52 6.31
C SER A 51 -7.21 -8.84 5.89
N GLN A 52 -7.07 -9.24 4.62
CA GLN A 52 -7.51 -10.55 4.11
C GLN A 52 -6.83 -11.70 4.85
N VAL A 53 -5.51 -11.66 5.03
CA VAL A 53 -4.77 -12.69 5.79
C VAL A 53 -5.26 -12.77 7.24
N ASN A 54 -5.49 -11.64 7.90
CA ASN A 54 -6.02 -11.62 9.26
C ASN A 54 -7.45 -12.18 9.35
N SER A 55 -8.33 -11.83 8.40
CA SER A 55 -9.69 -12.37 8.34
C SER A 55 -9.67 -13.88 8.11
N MET A 56 -8.88 -14.34 7.15
CA MET A 56 -8.73 -15.74 6.82
C MET A 56 -8.09 -16.52 7.98
N SER A 57 -7.14 -15.94 8.70
CA SER A 57 -6.56 -16.52 9.93
C SER A 57 -7.60 -16.71 11.03
N LYS A 58 -8.52 -15.75 11.21
CA LYS A 58 -9.65 -15.88 12.16
C LYS A 58 -10.62 -16.97 11.72
N GLU A 59 -10.94 -17.04 10.43
CA GLU A 59 -11.80 -18.10 9.87
C GLU A 59 -11.19 -19.49 10.06
N ILE A 60 -9.88 -19.66 9.85
CA ILE A 60 -9.17 -20.91 10.14
C ILE A 60 -9.30 -21.28 11.61
N GLY A 61 -9.10 -20.32 12.52
CA GLY A 61 -9.26 -20.54 13.96
C GLY A 61 -10.68 -21.00 14.31
N GLN A 62 -11.70 -20.42 13.69
CA GLN A 62 -13.09 -20.82 13.86
C GLN A 62 -13.40 -22.20 13.28
N LEU A 63 -12.88 -22.54 12.10
CA LEU A 63 -13.04 -23.86 11.46
C LEU A 63 -12.33 -24.96 12.27
N MET A 64 -11.15 -24.67 12.82
CA MET A 64 -10.48 -25.58 13.76
C MET A 64 -11.27 -25.78 15.05
N ALA A 65 -11.87 -24.71 15.60
CA ALA A 65 -12.75 -24.82 16.76
C ALA A 65 -14.04 -25.61 16.48
N LYS A 66 -14.56 -25.56 15.24
CA LYS A 66 -15.68 -26.39 14.77
C LYS A 66 -15.30 -27.84 14.45
N GLY A 67 -14.02 -28.21 14.51
CA GLY A 67 -13.54 -29.57 14.21
C GLY A 67 -13.38 -29.88 12.72
N GLN A 68 -13.56 -28.90 11.82
CA GLN A 68 -13.39 -29.03 10.37
C GLN A 68 -11.90 -28.92 10.00
N LYS A 69 -11.11 -29.96 10.33
CA LYS A 69 -9.66 -29.99 10.14
C LYS A 69 -9.24 -29.90 8.66
N GLU A 70 -9.97 -30.55 7.76
CA GLU A 70 -9.65 -30.55 6.32
C GLU A 70 -9.83 -29.17 5.66
N GLU A 71 -10.94 -28.48 5.94
CA GLU A 71 -11.15 -27.11 5.46
C GLU A 71 -10.18 -26.12 6.10
N ALA A 72 -9.86 -26.31 7.38
CA ALA A 72 -8.87 -25.48 8.08
C ALA A 72 -7.46 -25.65 7.50
N GLU A 73 -7.01 -26.88 7.17
CA GLU A 73 -5.71 -27.10 6.53
C GLU A 73 -5.64 -26.48 5.13
N THR A 74 -6.73 -26.58 4.36
CA THR A 74 -6.82 -26.00 3.01
C THR A 74 -6.69 -24.48 3.09
N LYS A 75 -7.50 -23.82 3.94
CA LYS A 75 -7.40 -22.37 4.15
C LYS A 75 -6.05 -21.96 4.76
N LYS A 76 -5.45 -22.76 5.64
CA LYS A 76 -4.14 -22.48 6.24
C LYS A 76 -3.02 -22.53 5.20
N LYS A 77 -3.11 -23.41 4.19
CA LYS A 77 -2.22 -23.39 3.02
C LYS A 77 -2.41 -22.16 2.14
N GLU A 78 -3.66 -21.74 1.92
CA GLU A 78 -3.95 -20.49 1.20
C GLU A 78 -3.41 -19.27 1.94
N VAL A 79 -3.58 -19.18 3.26
CA VAL A 79 -3.01 -18.11 4.08
C VAL A 79 -1.49 -18.15 4.10
N GLY A 80 -0.87 -19.33 4.17
CA GLY A 80 0.58 -19.47 4.07
C GLY A 80 1.13 -18.98 2.73
N SER A 81 0.42 -19.27 1.64
CA SER A 81 0.78 -18.82 0.29
C SER A 81 0.53 -17.32 0.09
N LEU A 82 -0.58 -16.80 0.64
CA LEU A 82 -0.89 -15.37 0.67
C LEU A 82 0.14 -14.60 1.51
N ASN A 83 0.56 -15.12 2.66
CA ASN A 83 1.64 -14.52 3.47
C ASN A 83 2.99 -14.52 2.73
N ALA A 84 3.28 -15.57 1.97
CA ALA A 84 4.48 -15.61 1.13
C ALA A 84 4.41 -14.60 -0.03
N SER A 85 3.22 -14.35 -0.57
CA SER A 85 3.01 -13.30 -1.59
C SER A 85 2.92 -11.89 -1.00
N LEU A 86 2.61 -11.77 0.29
CA LEU A 86 2.72 -10.57 1.14
C LEU A 86 4.15 -10.28 1.58
N GLN A 87 5.15 -10.83 0.85
CA GLN A 87 6.53 -10.42 1.01
C GLN A 87 6.58 -8.89 1.02
N PRO A 88 7.31 -8.32 2.00
CA PRO A 88 7.30 -6.89 2.22
C PRO A 88 7.62 -6.22 0.89
N ILE A 89 6.93 -5.12 0.59
CA ILE A 89 7.43 -4.12 -0.35
C ILE A 89 8.85 -3.84 0.14
N ALA A 90 9.83 -4.50 -0.48
CA ALA A 90 11.21 -4.43 -0.08
C ALA A 90 11.61 -2.97 -0.30
N GLU A 91 12.14 -2.39 0.78
CA GLU A 91 12.65 -1.03 0.86
C GLU A 91 13.65 -0.73 -0.26
#